data_AF-A0A8S3F215-F1
#
_entry.id   AF-A0A8S3F215-F1
#
_cell.length_a   1.000
_cell.length_b   1.000
_cell.length_c   1.000
_cell.angle_alpha   90.00
_cell.angle_beta   90.00
_cell.angle_gamma   90.00
#
_symmetry.space_group_name_H-M   'P 1'
#
loop_
_entity.id
_entity.type
_entity.pdbx_description
1 polymer ?
#
loop_
_entity_poly.entity_id
_entity_poly.type
_entity_poly.pdbx_seq_one_letter_code
_entity_poly.pdbx_strand_id
1 'polypeptide(L)'
;MLFTKISKVFVGIIIFRLLSWLIVRTYFIADEYWQTFEIAHSLAFGYGYKTWEWKSDIAIRSYLYPFIISLIYRIIAIFHLDTVSILVNAATLFQTLLAIIGDFAYLKFLQGHKLIFLILLCRFSCWYTMYSSPRLIINNLEEILFICSLAAAKK
;
A
#
# COMPACT_ATOMS: atom_id res chain seq x y z
N MET A 1 -20.63 -22.29 10.82
CA MET A 1 -19.89 -22.78 9.63
C MET A 1 -19.56 -21.68 8.60
N LEU A 2 -20.29 -20.57 8.54
CA LEU A 2 -19.94 -19.39 7.70
C LEU A 2 -18.75 -18.58 8.25
N PHE A 3 -18.73 -18.32 9.57
CA PHE A 3 -17.63 -17.60 10.23
C PHE A 3 -16.27 -18.30 10.07
N THR A 4 -16.24 -19.64 10.10
CA THR A 4 -15.00 -20.43 9.93
C THR A 4 -14.50 -20.47 8.47
N LYS A 5 -15.38 -20.23 7.48
CA LYS A 5 -14.96 -20.06 6.08
C LYS A 5 -14.41 -18.66 5.84
N ILE A 6 -15.05 -17.65 6.41
CA ILE A 6 -14.62 -16.26 6.31
C ILE A 6 -13.25 -16.05 6.98
N SER A 7 -13.01 -16.67 8.15
CA SER A 7 -11.70 -16.59 8.81
C SER A 7 -10.56 -17.19 7.98
N LYS A 8 -10.81 -18.31 7.29
CA LYS A 8 -9.81 -18.93 6.40
C LYS A 8 -9.48 -18.05 5.19
N VAL A 9 -10.49 -17.39 4.60
CA VAL A 9 -10.27 -16.45 3.49
C VAL A 9 -9.45 -15.25 3.95
N PHE A 10 -9.75 -14.70 5.13
CA PHE A 10 -8.96 -13.58 5.68
C PHE A 10 -7.49 -13.94 5.88
N VAL A 11 -7.21 -15.10 6.50
CA VAL A 11 -5.84 -15.60 6.68
C VAL A 11 -5.17 -15.81 5.32
N GLY A 12 -5.89 -16.36 4.34
CA GLY A 12 -5.37 -16.55 2.97
C GLY A 12 -4.96 -15.25 2.30
N ILE A 13 -5.74 -14.17 2.44
CA ILE A 13 -5.42 -12.85 1.88
C ILE A 13 -4.16 -12.27 2.54
N ILE A 14 -4.07 -12.34 3.87
CA ILE A 14 -2.89 -11.84 4.61
C ILE A 14 -1.64 -12.56 4.10
N ILE A 15 -1.66 -13.90 4.07
CA ILE A 15 -0.52 -14.70 3.60
C ILE A 15 -0.18 -14.33 2.15
N PHE A 16 -1.18 -14.24 1.27
CA PHE A 16 -0.96 -13.90 -0.13
C PHE A 16 -0.31 -12.52 -0.32
N ARG A 17 -0.77 -11.50 0.41
CA ARG A 17 -0.21 -10.14 0.32
C ARG A 17 1.17 -10.03 0.94
N LEU A 18 1.43 -10.71 2.06
CA LEU A 18 2.77 -10.78 2.64
C LEU A 18 3.74 -11.51 1.71
N LEU A 19 3.31 -12.59 1.05
CA LEU A 19 4.12 -13.26 0.03
C LEU A 19 4.40 -12.34 -1.17
N SER A 20 3.39 -11.58 -1.62
CA SER A 20 3.56 -10.58 -2.68
C SER A 20 4.65 -9.57 -2.31
N TRP A 21 4.60 -9.04 -1.09
CA TRP A 21 5.63 -8.14 -0.57
C TRP A 21 7.02 -8.79 -0.48
N LEU A 22 7.10 -10.06 -0.05
CA LEU A 22 8.37 -10.78 0.04
C LEU A 22 9.01 -11.04 -1.33
N ILE A 23 8.19 -11.32 -2.35
CA ILE A 23 8.63 -11.64 -3.71
C ILE A 23 8.99 -10.36 -4.48
N VAL A 24 8.22 -9.28 -4.31
CA VAL A 24 8.41 -8.03 -5.05
C VAL A 24 9.56 -7.23 -4.44
N ARG A 25 10.77 -7.43 -4.99
CA ARG A 25 12.01 -6.75 -4.59
C ARG A 25 12.61 -5.84 -5.66
N THR A 26 11.91 -5.70 -6.79
CA THR A 26 12.38 -4.95 -7.96
C THR A 26 11.83 -3.53 -7.98
N TYR A 27 12.35 -2.71 -8.89
CA TYR A 27 11.78 -1.39 -9.25
C TYR A 27 10.66 -1.52 -10.29
N PHE A 28 9.69 -0.60 -10.27
CA PHE A 28 8.67 -0.50 -11.32
C PHE A 28 8.73 0.81 -12.11
N ILE A 29 8.43 1.94 -11.46
CA ILE A 29 8.23 3.24 -12.13
C ILE A 29 8.82 4.37 -11.32
N ALA A 30 9.17 5.47 -11.99
CA ALA A 30 9.81 6.63 -11.39
C ALA A 30 9.00 7.21 -10.23
N ASP A 31 7.67 7.18 -10.34
CA ASP A 31 6.77 7.71 -9.31
C ASP A 31 6.93 7.02 -7.96
N GLU A 32 7.21 5.71 -7.94
CA GLU A 32 7.43 4.96 -6.70
C GLU A 32 8.56 5.59 -5.88
N TYR A 33 9.65 6.00 -6.56
CA TYR A 33 10.85 6.53 -5.93
C TYR A 33 10.75 8.04 -5.70
N TRP A 34 10.48 8.79 -6.76
CA TRP A 34 10.60 10.24 -6.76
C TRP A 34 9.36 10.98 -6.23
N GLN A 35 8.21 10.31 -6.13
CA GLN A 35 7.01 10.90 -5.51
C GLN A 35 6.79 10.42 -4.08
N THR A 36 7.31 9.25 -3.71
CA THR A 36 7.08 8.71 -2.36
C THR A 36 8.36 8.48 -1.57
N PHE A 37 9.24 7.54 -1.98
CA PHE A 37 10.42 7.17 -1.18
C PHE A 37 11.32 8.37 -0.86
N GLU A 38 11.74 9.08 -1.90
CA GLU A 38 12.71 10.17 -1.79
C GLU A 38 12.12 11.38 -1.05
N ILE A 39 10.84 11.66 -1.29
CA ILE A 39 10.13 12.76 -0.62
C ILE A 39 9.92 12.45 0.85
N ALA A 40 9.50 11.22 1.17
CA ALA A 40 9.38 10.76 2.55
C ALA A 40 10.73 10.79 3.27
N HIS A 41 11.80 10.38 2.59
CA HIS A 41 13.16 10.48 3.10
C HIS A 41 13.58 11.94 3.34
N SER A 42 13.32 12.85 2.39
CA SER A 42 13.61 14.27 2.53
C SER A 42 12.89 14.91 3.72
N LEU A 43 11.62 14.57 3.94
CA LEU A 43 10.87 14.98 5.13
C LEU A 43 11.46 14.36 6.42
N ALA A 44 11.88 13.10 6.37
CA ALA A 44 12.37 12.34 7.50
C ALA A 44 13.84 12.58 7.84
N PHE A 45 14.66 13.20 7.00
CA PHE A 45 16.09 13.38 7.29
C PHE A 45 16.60 14.78 6.95
N GLY A 46 15.79 15.59 6.26
CA GLY A 46 16.16 16.96 5.88
C GLY A 46 17.03 17.05 4.63
N TYR A 47 17.33 15.93 3.97
CA TYR A 47 18.10 15.88 2.73
C TYR A 47 17.51 14.86 1.74
N GLY A 48 17.80 15.04 0.46
CA GLY A 48 17.26 14.23 -0.62
C GLY A 48 16.84 15.12 -1.79
N TYR A 49 16.66 14.50 -2.95
CA TYR A 49 16.31 15.19 -4.18
C TYR A 49 14.79 15.37 -4.28
N LYS A 50 14.37 16.61 -4.55
CA LYS A 50 12.96 16.94 -4.82
C LYS A 50 12.80 17.26 -6.30
N THR A 51 11.89 16.57 -6.98
CA THR A 51 11.55 16.92 -8.38
C THR A 51 10.87 18.29 -8.43
N TRP A 52 10.73 18.84 -9.63
CA TRP A 52 10.13 20.15 -9.85
C TRP A 52 8.70 20.28 -9.27
N GLU A 53 7.96 19.18 -9.17
CA GLU A 53 6.58 19.13 -8.65
C GLU A 53 6.48 19.45 -7.15
N TRP A 54 7.58 19.25 -6.41
CA TRP A 54 7.68 19.41 -4.97
C TRP A 54 8.33 20.74 -4.55
N LYS A 55 8.77 21.55 -5.53
CA LYS A 55 9.33 22.87 -5.24
C LYS A 55 8.25 23.77 -4.64
N SER A 56 8.63 24.59 -3.67
CA SER A 56 7.71 25.41 -2.87
C SER A 56 6.92 26.44 -3.68
N ASP A 57 7.43 26.85 -4.83
CA ASP A 57 6.80 27.78 -5.76
C ASP A 57 5.72 27.14 -6.64
N ILE A 58 5.76 25.82 -6.84
CA ILE A 58 4.84 25.07 -7.73
C ILE A 58 3.89 24.17 -6.92
N ALA A 59 4.45 23.35 -6.03
CA ALA A 59 3.76 22.48 -5.07
C ALA A 59 2.44 21.84 -5.56
N ILE A 60 2.48 21.10 -6.67
CA ILE A 60 1.27 20.49 -7.26
C ILE A 60 0.87 19.15 -6.62
N ARG A 61 1.74 18.56 -5.80
CA ARG A 61 1.51 17.26 -5.14
C ARG A 61 1.21 17.45 -3.65
N SER A 62 0.30 16.62 -3.15
CA SER A 62 0.01 16.57 -1.71
C SER A 62 1.11 15.84 -0.96
N TYR A 63 1.62 16.48 0.09
CA TYR A 63 2.58 15.87 1.01
C TYR A 63 1.96 14.82 1.94
N LEU A 64 0.64 14.66 1.96
CA LEU A 64 -0.05 13.81 2.94
C LEU A 64 0.46 12.37 2.93
N TYR A 65 0.60 11.76 1.75
CA TYR A 65 1.03 10.36 1.65
C TYR A 65 2.52 10.19 1.99
N PRO A 66 3.47 10.92 1.39
CA PRO A 66 4.89 10.84 1.78
C PRO A 66 5.13 11.23 3.24
N PHE A 67 4.31 12.12 3.83
CA PHE A 67 4.41 12.48 5.24
C PHE A 67 4.10 11.30 6.16
N ILE A 68 3.08 10.49 5.88
CA ILE A 68 2.82 9.29 6.69
C ILE A 68 4.01 8.32 6.64
N ILE A 69 4.63 8.17 5.47
CA ILE A 69 5.82 7.32 5.31
C ILE A 69 7.04 7.91 6.01
N SER A 70 7.20 9.23 6.01
CA SER A 70 8.31 9.90 6.70
C SER A 70 8.24 9.71 8.22
N LEU A 71 7.03 9.62 8.80
CA LEU A 71 6.85 9.27 10.21
C LEU A 71 7.39 7.86 10.50
N ILE A 72 7.14 6.88 9.62
CA ILE A 72 7.69 5.52 9.76
C ILE A 72 9.23 5.57 9.75
N TYR A 73 9.82 6.34 8.84
CA TYR A 73 11.27 6.50 8.78
C TYR A 73 11.84 7.16 10.03
N ARG A 74 11.18 8.19 10.56
CA ARG A 74 11.58 8.84 11.81
C ARG A 74 11.52 7.87 12.99
N ILE A 75 10.48 7.06 13.09
CA ILE A 75 10.38 6.03 14.14
C ILE A 75 11.55 5.04 14.04
N ILE A 76 11.86 4.56 12.85
CA ILE A 76 12.98 3.64 12.62
C ILE A 76 14.33 4.30 12.96
N ALA A 77 14.50 5.57 12.59
CA ALA A 77 15.72 6.32 12.86
C ALA A 77 15.96 6.57 14.36
N ILE A 78 14.89 6.69 15.17
CA ILE A 78 15.01 6.78 16.64
C ILE A 78 15.70 5.52 17.21
N PHE A 79 15.50 4.36 16.59
CA PHE A 79 16.15 3.11 16.98
C PHE A 79 17.50 2.87 16.29
N HIS A 80 18.02 3.84 15.52
CA HIS A 80 19.26 3.71 14.73
C HIS A 80 19.25 2.53 13.75
N LEU A 81 18.08 2.22 13.16
CA LEU A 81 17.88 1.15 12.19
C LEU A 81 17.66 1.68 10.77
N ASP A 82 18.14 2.89 10.48
CA ASP A 82 17.90 3.70 9.27
C ASP A 82 18.68 3.23 8.02
N THR A 83 18.99 1.94 7.93
CA THR A 83 19.55 1.37 6.68
C THR A 83 18.52 1.43 5.56
N VAL A 84 18.97 1.69 4.32
CA VAL A 84 18.10 1.80 3.13
C VAL A 84 17.17 0.59 2.98
N SER A 85 17.70 -0.62 3.21
CA SER A 85 16.91 -1.86 3.12
C SER A 85 15.76 -1.88 4.14
N ILE A 86 16.02 -1.49 5.39
CA ILE A 86 14.99 -1.47 6.43
C ILE A 86 13.92 -0.42 6.12
N LEU A 87 14.33 0.78 5.70
CA LEU A 87 13.39 1.85 5.34
C LEU A 87 12.48 1.42 4.19
N VAL A 88 13.05 0.90 3.09
CA VAL A 88 12.28 0.44 1.94
C VAL A 88 11.34 -0.71 2.31
N ASN A 89 11.81 -1.68 3.09
CA ASN A 89 11.01 -2.80 3.54
C ASN A 89 9.86 -2.37 4.46
N ALA A 90 10.11 -1.45 5.38
CA ALA A 90 9.08 -0.97 6.30
C ALA A 90 7.99 -0.17 5.58
N ALA A 91 8.38 0.72 4.66
CA ALA A 91 7.45 1.50 3.85
C ALA A 91 6.58 0.61 2.96
N THR A 92 7.18 -0.37 2.26
CA THR A 92 6.44 -1.30 1.39
C THR A 92 5.57 -2.26 2.19
N LEU A 93 6.02 -2.68 3.37
CA LEU A 93 5.21 -3.47 4.29
C LEU A 93 3.98 -2.68 4.74
N PHE A 94 4.15 -1.41 5.12
CA PHE A 94 3.04 -0.53 5.47
C PHE A 94 2.02 -0.43 4.34
N GLN A 95 2.46 -0.17 3.11
CA GLN A 95 1.58 -0.15 1.94
C GLN A 95 0.88 -1.50 1.71
N THR A 96 1.57 -2.61 1.96
CA THR A 96 1.00 -3.97 1.88
C THR A 96 -0.09 -4.19 2.93
N LEU A 97 0.09 -3.68 4.14
CA LEU A 97 -0.93 -3.74 5.19
C LEU A 97 -2.17 -2.93 4.80
N LEU A 98 -2.00 -1.77 4.17
CA LEU A 98 -3.12 -1.00 3.60
C LEU A 98 -3.83 -1.79 2.49
N ALA A 99 -3.09 -2.48 1.62
CA ALA A 99 -3.67 -3.32 0.58
C ALA A 99 -4.52 -4.47 1.17
N ILE A 100 -4.07 -5.08 2.28
CA ILE A 100 -4.85 -6.09 3.01
C ILE A 100 -6.17 -5.49 3.52
N ILE A 101 -6.14 -4.27 4.09
CA ILE A 101 -7.35 -3.56 4.52
C ILE A 101 -8.30 -3.32 3.33
N GLY A 102 -7.76 -2.88 2.19
CA GLY A 102 -8.52 -2.70 0.95
C GLY A 102 -9.18 -4.00 0.47
N ASP A 103 -8.47 -5.12 0.50
CA ASP A 103 -9.03 -6.43 0.12
C ASP A 103 -10.13 -6.90 1.09
N PHE A 104 -10.00 -6.60 2.38
CA PHE A 104 -11.05 -6.90 3.36
C PHE A 104 -12.29 -6.04 3.16
N ALA A 105 -12.11 -4.76 2.87
CA ALA A 105 -13.20 -3.88 2.47
C ALA A 105 -13.86 -4.38 1.18
N TYR A 106 -13.07 -4.83 0.21
CA TYR A 106 -13.56 -5.41 -1.04
C TYR A 106 -14.42 -6.65 -0.79
N LEU A 107 -13.95 -7.56 0.08
CA LEU A 107 -14.73 -8.73 0.49
C LEU A 107 -16.06 -8.34 1.14
N LYS A 108 -16.04 -7.37 2.06
CA LYS A 108 -17.25 -6.85 2.72
C LYS A 108 -18.22 -6.30 1.69
N PHE A 109 -17.73 -5.48 0.76
CA PHE A 109 -18.53 -4.92 -0.33
C PHE A 109 -19.14 -6.00 -1.23
N LEU A 110 -18.49 -7.15 -1.42
CA LEU A 110 -19.00 -8.25 -2.23
C LEU A 110 -19.90 -9.25 -1.49
N GLN A 111 -20.05 -9.14 -0.16
CA GLN A 111 -20.86 -10.10 0.61
C GLN A 111 -22.28 -10.24 0.04
N GLY A 112 -22.74 -11.48 -0.13
CA GLY A 112 -24.05 -11.79 -0.73
C GLY A 112 -24.08 -11.81 -2.26
N HIS A 113 -22.99 -11.43 -2.94
CA HIS A 113 -22.92 -11.51 -4.40
C HIS A 113 -22.75 -12.95 -4.88
N LYS A 114 -23.60 -13.42 -5.81
CA LYS A 114 -23.61 -14.80 -6.31
C LYS A 114 -22.26 -15.25 -6.90
N LEU A 115 -21.53 -14.32 -7.51
CA LEU A 115 -20.25 -14.58 -8.19
C LEU A 115 -19.02 -14.18 -7.36
N ILE A 116 -19.15 -14.00 -6.05
CA ILE A 116 -18.05 -13.52 -5.18
C ILE A 116 -16.75 -14.34 -5.37
N PHE A 117 -16.87 -15.66 -5.51
CA PHE A 117 -15.71 -16.53 -5.72
C PHE A 117 -14.96 -16.20 -7.01
N LEU A 118 -15.66 -16.05 -8.14
CA LEU A 118 -15.04 -15.72 -9.42
C LEU A 118 -14.41 -14.33 -9.41
N ILE A 119 -15.07 -13.36 -8.78
CA ILE A 119 -14.56 -11.98 -8.68
C ILE A 119 -13.25 -11.96 -7.87
N LEU A 120 -13.21 -12.66 -6.74
CA LEU A 120 -11.99 -12.78 -5.94
C LEU A 120 -10.91 -13.56 -6.69
N LEU A 121 -11.27 -14.64 -7.39
CA LEU A 121 -10.34 -15.39 -8.21
C LEU A 121 -9.67 -14.48 -9.25
N CYS A 122 -10.44 -13.67 -9.98
CA CYS A 122 -9.90 -12.70 -10.93
C CYS A 122 -9.01 -11.64 -10.28
N ARG A 123 -9.39 -11.10 -9.11
CA ARG A 123 -8.60 -10.08 -8.41
C ARG A 123 -7.24 -10.62 -7.95
N PHE A 124 -7.22 -11.83 -7.38
CA PHE A 124 -6.01 -12.44 -6.81
C PHE A 124 -5.18 -13.22 -7.84
N SER A 125 -5.74 -13.60 -9.00
CA SER A 125 -4.98 -14.15 -10.13
C SER A 125 -4.40 -13.08 -11.04
N CYS A 126 -4.87 -11.83 -10.93
CA CYS A 126 -4.31 -10.72 -11.67
C CYS A 126 -2.87 -10.46 -11.23
N TRP A 127 -1.91 -10.76 -12.11
CA TRP A 127 -0.50 -10.54 -11.84
C TRP A 127 -0.18 -9.09 -11.47
N TYR A 128 -0.84 -8.14 -12.14
CA TYR A 128 -0.60 -6.72 -11.93
C TYR A 128 -0.98 -6.29 -10.51
N THR A 129 -2.15 -6.73 -9.99
CA THR A 129 -2.55 -6.37 -8.62
C THR A 129 -1.60 -6.98 -7.60
N MET A 130 -1.08 -8.19 -7.83
CA MET A 130 -0.07 -8.82 -6.97
C MET A 130 1.24 -8.01 -6.98
N TYR A 131 1.66 -7.56 -8.15
CA TYR A 131 2.91 -6.84 -8.37
C TYR A 131 2.88 -5.38 -7.90
N SER A 132 1.77 -4.66 -8.10
CA SER A 132 1.65 -3.24 -7.78
C SER A 132 1.28 -2.98 -6.32
N SER A 133 0.45 -3.83 -5.70
CA SER A 133 -0.10 -3.60 -4.35
C SER A 133 0.94 -3.27 -3.27
N PRO A 134 2.11 -3.95 -3.16
CA PRO A 134 3.09 -3.64 -2.12
C PRO A 134 3.91 -2.36 -2.41
N ARG A 135 3.77 -1.77 -3.59
CA ARG A 135 4.56 -0.61 -4.05
C ARG A 135 3.92 0.70 -3.63
N LEU A 136 4.75 1.67 -3.26
CA LEU A 136 4.34 2.99 -2.79
C LEU A 136 3.96 3.92 -3.93
N ILE A 137 2.87 3.59 -4.59
CA ILE A 137 2.24 4.38 -5.64
C ILE A 137 0.93 4.91 -5.08
N ILE A 138 0.73 6.23 -5.15
CA ILE A 138 -0.45 6.88 -4.57
C ILE A 138 -1.76 6.30 -5.11
N ASN A 139 -1.79 5.88 -6.38
CA ASN A 139 -2.97 5.27 -6.99
C ASN A 139 -3.42 3.98 -6.29
N ASN A 140 -2.49 3.21 -5.71
CA ASN A 140 -2.85 2.04 -4.91
C ASN A 140 -3.58 2.47 -3.63
N LEU A 141 -3.14 3.56 -2.99
CA LEU A 141 -3.84 4.11 -1.82
C LEU A 141 -5.22 4.64 -2.20
N GLU A 142 -5.33 5.35 -3.32
CA GLU A 142 -6.61 5.86 -3.84
C GLU A 142 -7.60 4.72 -4.12
N GLU A 143 -7.14 3.62 -4.74
CA GLU A 143 -7.95 2.41 -4.93
C GLU A 143 -8.46 1.86 -3.59
N ILE A 144 -7.57 1.71 -2.60
CA ILE A 144 -7.92 1.19 -1.27
C ILE A 144 -8.97 2.08 -0.60
N LEU A 145 -8.77 3.39 -0.59
CA LEU A 145 -9.71 4.34 0.02
C LEU A 145 -11.06 4.32 -0.69
N PHE A 146 -11.05 4.24 -2.02
CA PHE A 146 -12.27 4.13 -2.81
C PHE A 146 -13.05 2.86 -2.46
N ILE A 147 -12.40 1.69 -2.43
CA ILE A 147 -13.02 0.42 -2.03
C ILE A 147 -13.57 0.48 -0.60
N CYS A 148 -12.81 1.06 0.33
CA CYS A 148 -13.26 1.28 1.71
C CYS A 148 -14.54 2.12 1.76
N SER A 149 -14.63 3.17 0.95
CA SER A 149 -15.83 4.02 0.90
C SER A 149 -17.05 3.25 0.37
N LEU A 150 -16.89 2.42 -0.68
CA LEU A 150 -17.94 1.54 -1.20
C LEU A 150 -18.41 0.53 -0.14
N ALA A 151 -17.47 -0.08 0.57
CA ALA A 151 -17.78 -1.04 1.62
C ALA A 151 -18.48 -0.41 2.84
N ALA A 152 -18.25 0.88 3.09
CA ALA A 152 -18.93 1.64 4.13
C ALA A 152 -20.33 2.10 3.71
N ALA A 153 -20.53 2.43 2.43
CA ALA A 153 -21.82 2.84 1.88
C ALA A 153 -22.83 1.68 1.79
N LYS A 154 -22.35 0.44 1.75
CA LYS A 154 -23.19 -0.76 1.73
C LYS A 154 -23.82 -1.01 3.11
N LYS A 155 -25.12 -0.68 3.21
CA LYS A 155 -25.98 -0.99 4.37
C LYS A 155 -26.34 -2.47 4.41
#